data_AF-U3TTC9-F1
#
_entry.id   AF-U3TTC9-F1
#
_cell.length_a   1.000
_cell.length_b   1.000
_cell.length_c   1.000
_cell.angle_alpha   90.00
_cell.angle_beta   90.00
_cell.angle_gamma   90.00
#
_symmetry.space_group_name_H-M   'P 1'
#
loop_
_entity.id
_entity.type
_entity.pdbx_description
1 polymer ?
#
loop_
_entity_poly.entity_id
_entity_poly.type
_entity_poly.pdbx_seq_one_letter_code
_entity_poly.pdbx_strand_id
1 'polypeptide(L)'
;MKKLSSVIYLIAVVLGVWLLARHNGVPAYLLPAPQAVLEALWQKRQLLAHHALFTLAEIVLALLLGVGGGVVLAVLMASSPLLRRVLFPLVTASQTIPVFALAPLLVLWLGFGIASKVVVAALILFFPLCLSLFDGLCRTPAGWLELAQTLYPSRWRIFWRVRWPARCRSFSPACRWRWCWHQLGW
;
A
#
# COMPACT_ATOMS: atom_id res chain seq x y z
N MET A 1 -25.22 -8.57 12.40
CA MET A 1 -26.25 -7.56 12.70
C MET A 1 -25.69 -6.31 13.39
N LYS A 2 -24.91 -6.43 14.48
CA LYS A 2 -24.33 -5.27 15.20
C LYS A 2 -23.47 -4.31 14.34
N LYS A 3 -22.72 -4.82 13.36
CA LYS A 3 -21.94 -3.97 12.43
C LYS A 3 -22.82 -3.12 11.50
N LEU A 4 -23.97 -3.65 11.06
CA LEU A 4 -24.86 -2.95 10.13
C LEU A 4 -25.62 -1.81 10.85
N SER A 5 -26.06 -2.04 12.09
CA SER A 5 -26.67 -0.99 12.92
C SER A 5 -25.69 0.14 13.22
N SER A 6 -24.41 -0.16 13.45
CA SER A 6 -23.38 0.88 13.66
C SER A 6 -23.15 1.73 12.42
N VAL A 7 -23.20 1.15 11.21
CA VAL A 7 -23.04 1.90 9.95
C VAL A 7 -24.23 2.81 9.71
N ILE A 8 -25.46 2.32 9.89
CA ILE A 8 -26.68 3.12 9.73
C ILE A 8 -26.69 4.28 10.73
N TYR A 9 -26.31 4.01 11.99
CA TYR A 9 -26.20 5.05 13.01
C TYR A 9 -25.16 6.12 12.63
N LEU A 10 -23.98 5.73 12.14
CA LEU A 10 -22.96 6.67 11.69
C LEU A 10 -23.49 7.57 10.55
N ILE A 11 -24.13 6.97 9.55
CA ILE A 11 -24.70 7.71 8.41
C ILE A 11 -25.77 8.70 8.90
N ALA A 12 -26.65 8.26 9.80
CA ALA A 12 -27.68 9.12 10.37
C ALA A 12 -27.09 10.30 11.15
N VAL A 13 -26.06 10.07 11.96
CA VAL A 13 -25.34 11.12 12.70
C VAL A 13 -24.69 12.11 11.74
N VAL A 14 -23.98 11.62 10.70
CA VAL A 14 -23.32 12.48 9.71
C VAL A 14 -24.34 13.34 8.95
N LEU A 15 -25.45 12.74 8.49
CA LEU A 15 -26.52 13.48 7.82
C LEU A 15 -27.21 14.48 8.76
N GLY A 16 -27.38 14.11 10.04
CA GLY A 16 -27.94 15.00 11.07
C GLY A 16 -27.05 16.23 11.31
N VAL A 17 -25.74 16.02 11.47
CA VAL A 17 -24.75 17.11 11.61
C VAL A 17 -24.70 17.98 10.36
N TRP A 18 -24.78 17.38 9.17
CA TRP A 18 -24.82 18.12 7.90
C TRP A 18 -26.05 19.05 7.83
N LEU A 19 -27.24 18.51 8.12
CA LEU A 19 -28.48 19.29 8.12
C LEU A 19 -28.46 20.40 9.17
N LEU A 20 -27.92 20.12 10.37
CA LEU A 20 -27.78 21.11 11.43
C LEU A 20 -26.79 22.22 11.06
N ALA A 21 -25.66 21.87 10.44
CA ALA A 21 -24.68 22.84 9.95
C ALA A 21 -25.28 23.77 8.88
N ARG A 22 -26.13 23.24 7.99
CA ARG A 22 -26.87 24.06 7.02
C ARG A 22 -27.86 24.99 7.70
N HIS A 23 -28.59 24.51 8.71
CA HIS A 23 -29.55 25.34 9.46
C HIS A 23 -28.85 26.46 10.25
N ASN A 24 -27.59 26.26 10.66
CA ASN A 24 -26.75 27.26 11.32
C ASN A 24 -26.14 28.31 10.36
N GLY A 25 -26.66 28.42 9.13
CA GLY A 25 -26.31 29.51 8.21
C GLY A 25 -25.04 29.30 7.38
N VAL A 26 -24.52 28.07 7.29
CA VAL A 26 -23.40 27.76 6.40
C VAL A 26 -23.80 28.04 4.93
N PRO A 27 -23.03 28.84 4.17
CA PRO A 27 -23.34 29.15 2.78
C PRO A 27 -23.50 27.91 1.91
N ALA A 28 -24.51 27.91 1.03
CA ALA A 28 -24.82 26.78 0.15
C ALA A 28 -23.69 26.39 -0.82
N TYR A 29 -22.75 27.31 -1.10
CA TYR A 29 -21.55 27.02 -1.89
C TYR A 29 -20.53 26.16 -1.14
N LEU A 30 -20.45 26.30 0.19
CA LEU A 30 -19.57 25.49 1.03
C LEU A 30 -20.20 24.14 1.35
N LEU A 31 -21.51 24.11 1.56
CA LEU A 31 -22.21 22.93 2.05
C LEU A 31 -23.59 22.79 1.38
N PRO A 32 -23.63 22.29 0.12
CA PRO A 32 -24.88 22.14 -0.63
C PRO A 32 -25.84 21.17 0.05
N ALA A 33 -27.12 21.26 -0.31
CA ALA A 33 -28.15 20.34 0.17
C ALA A 33 -27.81 18.90 -0.22
N PRO A 34 -28.06 17.89 0.64
CA PRO A 34 -27.79 16.49 0.30
C PRO A 34 -28.54 16.04 -0.97
N GLN A 35 -29.75 16.57 -1.21
CA GLN A 35 -30.51 16.35 -2.45
C GLN A 35 -29.77 16.91 -3.68
N ALA A 36 -29.24 18.12 -3.60
CA ALA A 36 -28.46 18.74 -4.69
C ALA A 36 -27.17 17.96 -4.98
N VAL A 37 -26.54 17.35 -3.96
CA VAL A 37 -25.39 16.46 -4.16
C VAL A 37 -25.80 15.19 -4.90
N LEU A 38 -26.93 14.57 -4.55
CA LEU A 38 -27.45 13.37 -5.23
C LEU A 38 -27.81 13.67 -6.69
N GLU A 39 -28.46 14.80 -6.96
CA GLU A 39 -28.77 15.26 -8.31
C GLU A 39 -27.49 15.51 -9.12
N ALA A 40 -26.51 16.20 -8.55
CA ALA A 40 -25.23 16.45 -9.21
C ALA A 40 -24.47 15.15 -9.50
N LEU A 41 -24.47 14.19 -8.57
CA LEU A 41 -23.89 12.86 -8.78
C LEU A 41 -24.57 12.12 -9.94
N TRP A 42 -25.90 12.20 -10.03
CA TRP A 42 -26.66 11.53 -11.10
C TRP A 42 -26.46 12.19 -12.46
N GLN A 43 -26.50 13.52 -12.52
CA GLN A 43 -26.34 14.31 -13.74
C GLN A 43 -24.90 14.25 -14.27
N LYS A 44 -23.90 14.30 -13.39
CA LYS A 44 -22.47 14.25 -13.76
C LYS A 44 -21.89 12.84 -13.73
N ARG A 45 -22.72 11.79 -13.62
CA ARG A 45 -22.27 10.39 -13.48
C ARG A 45 -21.28 9.94 -14.55
N GLN A 46 -21.48 10.34 -15.81
CA GLN A 46 -20.61 9.93 -16.91
C GLN A 46 -19.23 10.60 -16.80
N LEU A 47 -19.20 11.88 -16.46
CA LEU A 47 -17.96 12.63 -16.23
C LEU A 47 -17.22 12.09 -14.99
N LEU A 48 -17.96 11.82 -13.90
CA LEU A 48 -17.42 11.21 -12.69
C LEU A 48 -16.85 9.82 -12.97
N ALA A 49 -17.58 8.98 -13.71
CA ALA A 49 -17.13 7.65 -14.09
C ALA A 49 -15.88 7.71 -14.98
N HIS A 50 -15.84 8.63 -15.94
CA HIS A 50 -14.67 8.84 -16.80
C HIS A 50 -13.42 9.20 -15.96
N HIS A 51 -13.52 10.20 -15.08
CA HIS A 51 -12.40 10.55 -14.20
C HIS A 51 -12.05 9.45 -13.20
N ALA A 52 -13.03 8.74 -12.66
CA ALA A 52 -12.80 7.61 -11.77
C ALA A 52 -12.02 6.49 -12.47
N LEU A 53 -12.34 6.18 -13.74
CA LEU A 53 -11.60 5.20 -14.54
C LEU A 53 -10.15 5.64 -14.77
N PHE A 54 -9.91 6.92 -15.06
CA PHE A 54 -8.55 7.45 -15.18
C PHE A 54 -7.76 7.34 -13.87
N THR A 55 -8.35 7.72 -12.74
CA THR A 55 -7.70 7.57 -11.43
C THR A 55 -7.44 6.11 -11.11
N LEU A 56 -8.35 5.20 -11.46
CA LEU A 56 -8.16 3.77 -11.25
C LEU A 56 -7.02 3.22 -12.11
N ALA A 57 -6.93 3.63 -13.38
CA ALA A 57 -5.82 3.28 -14.25
C ALA A 57 -4.48 3.84 -13.73
N GLU A 58 -4.45 5.09 -13.26
CA GLU A 58 -3.30 5.72 -12.62
C GLU A 58 -2.83 4.88 -11.40
N ILE A 59 -3.75 4.47 -10.53
CA ILE A 59 -3.45 3.65 -9.35
C ILE A 59 -2.88 2.29 -9.75
N VAL A 60 -3.49 1.60 -10.73
CA VAL A 60 -3.03 0.28 -11.17
C VAL A 60 -1.63 0.36 -11.75
N LEU A 61 -1.35 1.34 -12.61
CA LEU A 61 -0.03 1.54 -13.20
C LEU A 61 1.01 1.88 -12.13
N ALA A 62 0.68 2.79 -11.21
CA ALA A 62 1.56 3.16 -10.11
C ALA A 62 1.86 1.98 -9.19
N LEU A 63 0.86 1.12 -8.95
CA LEU A 63 1.00 -0.09 -8.15
C LEU A 63 1.93 -1.09 -8.85
N LEU A 64 1.74 -1.34 -10.14
CA LEU A 64 2.60 -2.25 -10.91
C LEU A 64 4.06 -1.79 -10.92
N LEU A 65 4.29 -0.50 -11.18
CA LEU A 65 5.64 0.07 -11.23
C LEU A 65 6.28 0.15 -9.84
N GLY A 66 5.56 0.68 -8.85
CA GLY A 66 6.05 0.87 -7.49
C GLY A 66 6.28 -0.45 -6.76
N VAL A 67 5.30 -1.37 -6.80
CA VAL A 67 5.42 -2.71 -6.20
C VAL A 67 6.46 -3.53 -6.96
N GLY A 68 6.39 -3.56 -8.30
CA GLY A 68 7.32 -4.31 -9.12
C GLY A 68 8.76 -3.88 -8.86
N GLY A 69 9.05 -2.58 -8.94
CA GLY A 69 10.36 -2.03 -8.64
C GLY A 69 10.81 -2.32 -7.21
N GLY A 70 9.93 -2.09 -6.22
CA GLY A 70 10.25 -2.28 -4.81
C GLY A 70 10.53 -3.75 -4.46
N VAL A 71 9.78 -4.68 -5.07
CA VAL A 71 10.00 -6.12 -4.93
C VAL A 71 11.33 -6.53 -5.51
N VAL A 72 11.63 -6.10 -6.74
CA VAL A 72 12.90 -6.40 -7.41
C VAL A 72 14.07 -5.89 -6.56
N LEU A 73 14.02 -4.64 -6.11
CA LEU A 73 15.10 -4.05 -5.34
C LEU A 73 15.29 -4.75 -3.98
N ALA A 74 14.19 -5.03 -3.25
CA ALA A 74 14.26 -5.73 -1.97
C ALA A 74 14.83 -7.15 -2.10
N VAL A 75 14.49 -7.87 -3.17
CA VAL A 75 15.03 -9.20 -3.47
C VAL A 75 16.52 -9.12 -3.82
N LEU A 76 16.94 -8.13 -4.61
CA LEU A 76 18.35 -7.89 -4.93
C LEU A 76 19.17 -7.58 -3.66
N MET A 77 18.63 -6.76 -2.76
CA MET A 77 19.26 -6.47 -1.47
C MET A 77 19.31 -7.70 -0.55
N ALA A 78 18.29 -8.56 -0.59
CA ALA A 78 18.23 -9.75 0.25
C ALA A 78 19.10 -10.91 -0.27
N SER A 79 19.41 -10.94 -1.57
CA SER A 79 20.19 -12.00 -2.20
C SER A 79 21.70 -11.83 -2.02
N SER A 80 22.21 -10.59 -2.00
CA SER A 80 23.66 -10.31 -1.89
C SER A 80 24.00 -9.35 -0.74
N PRO A 81 24.98 -9.69 0.11
CA PRO A 81 25.44 -8.79 1.18
C PRO A 81 26.13 -7.52 0.65
N LEU A 82 26.74 -7.58 -0.55
CA LEU A 82 27.33 -6.41 -1.20
C LEU A 82 26.25 -5.43 -1.66
N LEU A 83 25.22 -5.95 -2.35
CA LEU A 83 24.08 -5.13 -2.80
C LEU A 83 23.34 -4.51 -1.61
N ARG A 84 23.14 -5.28 -0.53
CA ARG A 84 22.60 -4.73 0.72
C ARG A 84 23.42 -3.54 1.22
N ARG A 85 24.74 -3.68 1.31
CA ARG A 85 25.63 -2.64 1.89
C ARG A 85 25.62 -1.35 1.08
N VAL A 86 25.45 -1.43 -0.25
CA VAL A 86 25.41 -0.27 -1.15
C VAL A 86 24.00 0.32 -1.25
N LEU A 87 22.97 -0.51 -1.47
CA LEU A 87 21.61 -0.04 -1.76
C LEU A 87 20.84 0.39 -0.50
N PHE A 88 21.06 -0.26 0.64
CA PHE A 88 20.35 0.06 1.88
C PHE A 88 20.53 1.53 2.33
N PRO A 89 21.75 2.09 2.39
CA PRO A 89 21.93 3.50 2.73
C PRO A 89 21.35 4.43 1.64
N LEU A 90 21.42 4.07 0.36
CA LEU A 90 20.83 4.86 -0.73
C LEU A 90 19.31 4.95 -0.59
N VAL A 91 18.63 3.82 -0.42
CA VAL A 91 17.17 3.75 -0.28
C VAL A 91 16.70 4.52 0.95
N THR A 92 17.42 4.38 2.07
CA THR A 92 17.08 5.09 3.33
C THR A 92 17.32 6.59 3.20
N ALA A 93 18.40 7.01 2.55
CA ALA A 93 18.69 8.42 2.29
C ALA A 93 17.64 9.04 1.35
N SER A 94 17.19 8.32 0.32
CA SER A 94 16.15 8.80 -0.59
C SER A 94 14.81 9.08 0.10
N GLN A 95 14.49 8.43 1.22
CA GLN A 95 13.26 8.71 1.97
C GLN A 95 13.27 10.04 2.71
N THR A 96 14.44 10.66 2.88
CA THR A 96 14.53 11.99 3.48
C THR A 96 14.05 13.08 2.52
N ILE A 97 14.03 12.79 1.22
CA ILE A 97 13.55 13.70 0.18
C ILE A 97 12.01 13.61 0.16
N PRO A 98 11.29 14.67 0.53
CA PRO A 98 9.83 14.67 0.47
C PRO A 98 9.37 14.61 -0.99
N VAL A 99 8.49 13.66 -1.32
CA VAL A 99 7.99 13.49 -2.70
C VAL A 99 7.28 14.75 -3.21
N PHE A 100 6.68 15.54 -2.32
CA PHE A 100 6.07 16.83 -2.66
C PHE A 100 7.05 17.81 -3.31
N ALA A 101 8.36 17.73 -3.02
CA ALA A 101 9.38 18.54 -3.67
C ALA A 101 9.75 18.02 -5.08
N LEU A 102 9.61 16.70 -5.31
CA LEU A 102 9.88 16.07 -6.61
C LEU A 102 8.72 16.22 -7.59
N ALA A 103 7.48 16.33 -7.09
CA ALA A 103 6.30 16.38 -7.94
C ALA A 103 6.34 17.51 -8.99
N PRO A 104 6.69 18.77 -8.67
CA PRO A 104 6.80 19.84 -9.68
C PRO A 104 7.87 19.55 -10.74
N LEU A 105 9.01 18.97 -10.35
CA LEU A 105 10.09 18.61 -11.29
C LEU A 105 9.64 17.50 -12.25
N LEU A 106 8.93 16.50 -11.74
CA LEU A 106 8.38 15.41 -12.55
C LEU A 106 7.30 15.91 -13.51
N VAL A 107 6.46 16.86 -13.09
CA VAL A 107 5.51 17.54 -13.98
C VAL A 107 6.23 18.36 -15.05
N LEU A 108 7.32 19.04 -14.71
CA LEU A 108 8.11 19.79 -15.69
C LEU A 108 8.75 18.88 -16.75
N TRP A 109 9.23 17.71 -16.34
CA TRP A 109 9.87 16.73 -17.24
C TRP A 109 8.88 15.91 -18.07
N LEU A 110 7.86 15.35 -17.42
CA LEU A 110 6.91 14.41 -18.03
C LEU A 110 5.64 15.10 -18.56
N GLY A 111 5.48 16.39 -18.27
CA GLY A 111 4.30 17.18 -18.60
C GLY A 111 3.14 16.99 -17.63
N PHE A 112 2.09 17.80 -17.85
CA PHE A 112 0.81 17.66 -17.17
C PHE A 112 0.02 16.50 -17.78
N GLY A 113 0.13 15.31 -17.18
CA GLY A 113 -0.56 14.13 -17.67
C GLY A 113 -0.56 12.97 -16.69
N ILE A 114 -1.10 11.84 -17.17
CA ILE A 114 -1.18 10.57 -16.42
C ILE A 114 0.21 10.09 -16.00
N ALA A 115 1.21 10.22 -16.89
CA ALA A 115 2.57 9.76 -16.64
C ALA A 115 3.19 10.38 -15.38
N SER A 116 3.09 11.70 -15.22
CA SER A 116 3.65 12.39 -14.05
C SER A 116 2.99 11.92 -12.75
N LYS A 117 1.66 11.83 -12.72
CA LYS A 117 0.91 11.35 -11.55
C LYS A 117 1.26 9.90 -11.19
N VAL A 118 1.35 9.03 -12.20
CA VAL A 118 1.70 7.62 -12.03
C VAL A 118 3.10 7.48 -11.43
N VAL A 119 4.10 8.22 -11.93
CA VAL A 119 5.47 8.16 -11.43
C VAL A 119 5.55 8.68 -10.00
N VAL A 120 4.89 9.79 -9.69
CA VAL A 120 4.82 10.32 -8.32
C VAL A 120 4.21 9.30 -7.36
N ALA A 121 3.05 8.73 -7.72
CA ALA A 121 2.39 7.72 -6.90
C ALA A 121 3.24 6.44 -6.74
N ALA A 122 3.90 6.00 -7.81
CA ALA A 122 4.81 4.85 -7.78
C ALA A 122 5.99 5.10 -6.84
N LEU A 123 6.59 6.29 -6.85
CA LEU A 123 7.70 6.65 -5.95
C LEU A 123 7.27 6.65 -4.49
N ILE A 124 6.08 7.16 -4.17
CA ILE A 124 5.52 7.15 -2.81
C ILE A 124 5.39 5.71 -2.29
N LEU A 125 4.93 4.78 -3.14
CA LEU A 125 4.75 3.37 -2.80
C LEU A 125 6.09 2.61 -2.74
N PHE A 126 7.01 2.92 -3.65
CA PHE A 126 8.24 2.16 -3.88
C PHE A 126 9.13 2.05 -2.63
N PHE A 127 9.47 3.19 -2.01
CA PHE A 127 10.44 3.21 -0.91
C PHE A 127 9.97 2.48 0.36
N PRO A 128 8.81 2.80 0.96
CA PRO A 128 8.35 2.13 2.18
C PRO A 128 8.06 0.65 1.93
N LEU A 129 7.59 0.29 0.73
CA LEU A 129 7.34 -1.11 0.37
C LEU A 129 8.64 -1.89 0.21
N CYS A 130 9.64 -1.33 -0.47
CA CYS A 130 10.95 -1.94 -0.61
C CYS A 130 11.59 -2.22 0.77
N LEU A 131 11.62 -1.23 1.66
CA LEU A 131 12.19 -1.41 3.01
C LEU A 131 11.37 -2.39 3.85
N SER A 132 10.05 -2.28 3.87
CA SER A 132 9.18 -3.20 4.63
C SER A 132 9.31 -4.64 4.14
N LEU A 133 9.46 -4.83 2.83
CA LEU A 133 9.69 -6.14 2.24
C LEU A 133 11.08 -6.68 2.57
N PHE A 134 12.11 -5.85 2.42
CA PHE A 134 13.49 -6.20 2.76
C PHE A 134 13.62 -6.60 4.23
N ASP A 135 13.08 -5.79 5.14
CA ASP A 135 13.04 -6.09 6.59
C ASP A 135 12.29 -7.39 6.86
N GLY A 136 11.16 -7.61 6.20
CA GLY A 136 10.40 -8.86 6.28
C GLY A 136 11.19 -10.08 5.79
N LEU A 137 11.95 -9.96 4.71
CA LEU A 137 12.83 -11.02 4.16
C LEU A 137 14.01 -11.31 5.09
N CYS A 138 14.51 -10.30 5.81
CA CYS A 138 15.58 -10.43 6.78
C CYS A 138 15.11 -10.95 8.16
N ARG A 139 13.84 -10.75 8.54
CA ARG A 139 13.23 -11.23 9.80
C ARG A 139 12.86 -12.74 9.80
N THR A 140 13.71 -13.59 9.23
CA THR A 140 13.55 -15.05 9.39
C THR A 140 14.13 -15.46 10.75
N PRO A 141 13.39 -16.20 11.62
CA PRO A 141 13.90 -16.59 12.93
C PRO A 141 15.20 -17.39 12.82
N ALA A 142 16.20 -17.05 13.63
CA ALA A 142 17.57 -17.59 13.52
C ALA A 142 17.63 -19.13 13.49
N GLY A 143 16.80 -19.81 14.29
CA GLY A 143 16.73 -21.28 14.34
C GLY A 143 16.32 -21.95 13.01
N TRP A 144 15.55 -21.28 12.15
CA TRP A 144 15.18 -21.80 10.82
C TRP A 144 16.30 -21.59 9.79
N LEU A 145 17.13 -20.56 9.99
CA LEU A 145 18.29 -20.26 9.14
C LEU A 145 19.48 -21.17 9.43
N GLU A 146 19.67 -21.59 10.67
CA GLU A 146 20.72 -22.53 11.09
C GLU A 146 20.43 -23.96 10.60
N LEU A 147 19.17 -24.40 10.69
CA LEU A 147 18.72 -25.67 10.09
C LEU A 147 18.82 -25.65 8.55
N ALA A 148 18.48 -24.54 7.90
CA ALA A 148 18.58 -24.44 6.45
C ALA A 148 20.03 -24.44 5.92
N GLN A 149 20.97 -23.90 6.69
CA GLN A 149 22.40 -23.86 6.36
C GLN A 149 23.07 -25.23 6.47
N THR A 150 22.59 -26.10 7.35
CA THR A 150 23.05 -27.49 7.47
C THR A 150 22.45 -28.40 6.39
N LEU A 151 21.23 -28.11 5.93
CA LEU A 151 20.52 -28.90 4.90
C LEU A 151 20.80 -28.47 3.45
N TYR A 152 21.20 -27.22 3.20
CA TYR A 152 21.43 -26.72 1.84
C TYR A 152 22.73 -25.91 1.70
N PRO A 153 23.62 -26.27 0.76
CA PRO A 153 24.92 -25.61 0.63
C PRO A 153 24.88 -24.24 -0.06
N SER A 154 23.77 -23.86 -0.73
CA SER A 154 23.71 -22.60 -1.51
C SER A 154 22.73 -21.57 -0.96
N ARG A 155 23.21 -20.33 -0.79
CA ARG A 155 22.45 -19.19 -0.27
C ARG A 155 21.22 -18.83 -1.13
N TRP A 156 21.30 -19.09 -2.43
CA TRP A 156 20.18 -18.94 -3.38
C TRP A 156 19.04 -19.94 -3.13
N ARG A 157 19.36 -21.19 -2.77
CA ARG A 157 18.37 -22.23 -2.50
C ARG A 157 17.71 -22.01 -1.14
N ILE A 158 18.46 -21.51 -0.15
CA ILE A 158 17.93 -21.07 1.16
C ILE A 158 16.99 -19.87 0.99
N PHE A 159 17.36 -18.89 0.17
CA PHE A 159 16.51 -17.72 -0.11
C PHE A 159 15.15 -18.13 -0.72
N TRP A 160 15.15 -18.94 -1.78
CA TRP A 160 13.91 -19.37 -2.45
C TRP A 160 13.08 -20.42 -1.70
N ARG A 161 13.71 -21.36 -0.96
CA ARG A 161 12.99 -22.42 -0.25
C ARG A 161 12.62 -22.10 1.19
N VAL A 162 13.29 -21.15 1.84
CA VAL A 162 13.07 -20.87 3.27
C VAL A 162 12.55 -19.45 3.47
N ARG A 163 13.24 -18.43 2.93
CA ARG A 163 12.85 -17.03 3.16
C ARG A 163 11.57 -16.64 2.41
N TRP A 164 11.39 -17.11 1.17
CA TRP A 164 10.19 -16.84 0.37
C TRP A 164 8.91 -17.47 0.95
N PRO A 165 8.84 -18.79 1.24
CA PRO A 165 7.62 -19.42 1.80
C PRO A 165 7.36 -19.12 3.28
N ALA A 166 8.38 -18.78 4.09
CA ALA A 166 8.16 -18.34 5.47
C ALA A 166 7.25 -17.08 5.55
N ARG A 167 7.27 -16.23 4.51
CA ARG A 167 6.40 -15.06 4.40
C ARG A 167 4.97 -15.40 3.99
N CYS A 168 4.75 -16.40 3.13
CA CYS A 168 3.40 -16.88 2.80
C CYS A 168 2.63 -17.36 4.04
N ARG A 169 3.32 -17.85 5.08
CA ARG A 169 2.69 -18.23 6.35
C ARG A 169 2.31 -17.04 7.25
N SER A 170 2.93 -15.87 7.11
CA SER A 170 2.54 -14.69 7.89
C SER A 170 1.39 -13.90 7.27
N PHE A 171 1.15 -14.07 5.96
CA PHE A 171 0.11 -13.35 5.21
C PHE A 171 -1.31 -13.90 5.42
N SER A 172 -1.47 -15.18 5.81
CA SER A 172 -2.79 -15.75 6.09
C SER A 172 -2.94 -16.13 7.57
N PRO A 173 -3.75 -15.40 8.36
CA PRO A 173 -4.05 -15.75 9.75
C PRO A 173 -4.64 -17.17 9.89
N ALA A 174 -5.23 -17.69 8.81
CA ALA A 174 -5.87 -19.00 8.76
C ALA A 174 -4.90 -20.17 9.04
N CYS A 175 -3.64 -20.06 8.62
CA CYS A 175 -2.66 -21.15 8.81
C CYS A 175 -2.00 -21.14 10.20
N ARG A 176 -2.12 -20.06 10.98
CA ARG A 176 -1.57 -19.98 12.33
C ARG A 176 -2.34 -20.88 13.32
N TRP A 177 -3.64 -21.00 13.13
CA TRP A 177 -4.50 -21.82 13.99
C TRP A 177 -4.18 -23.31 13.90
N ARG A 178 -3.83 -23.82 12.71
CA ARG A 178 -3.54 -25.25 12.53
C ARG A 178 -2.27 -25.73 13.24
N TRP A 179 -1.32 -24.81 13.52
CA TRP A 179 -0.08 -25.13 14.23
C TRP A 179 -0.21 -24.97 15.75
N CYS A 180 -1.13 -24.11 16.22
CA CYS A 180 -1.40 -23.93 17.65
C CYS A 180 -2.14 -25.14 18.25
N TRP A 181 -3.00 -25.78 17.46
CA TRP A 181 -3.72 -27.00 17.88
C TRP A 181 -2.83 -28.25 18.01
N HIS A 182 -1.65 -28.29 17.38
CA HIS A 182 -0.77 -29.45 17.49
C HIS A 182 0.26 -29.33 18.64
N GLN A 183 0.31 -28.19 19.35
CA GLN A 183 1.17 -27.98 20.52
C GLN A 183 0.40 -27.93 21.86
N LEU A 184 -0.91 -27.72 21.83
CA LEU A 184 -1.76 -27.89 23.01
C LEU A 184 -2.36 -29.29 22.93
N GLY A 185 -1.69 -30.26 23.56
CA GLY A 185 -2.13 -31.65 23.62
C GLY A 185 -3.49 -31.81 24.33
N TRP A 186 -4.56 -31.61 23.55
CA TRP A 186 -5.94 -32.02 23.79
C TRP A 186 -6.49 -32.60 22.49
#